data_AF-A0A382Q7C2-F1
#
_entry.id   AF-A0A382Q7C2-F1
#
_cell.length_a   1.000
_cell.length_b   1.000
_cell.length_c   1.000
_cell.angle_alpha   90.00
_cell.angle_beta   90.00
_cell.angle_gamma   90.00
#
_symmetry.space_group_name_H-M   'P 1'
#
loop_
_entity.id
_entity.type
_entity.pdbx_description
1 polymer ?
#
loop_
_entity_poly.entity_id
_entity_poly.type
_entity_poly.pdbx_seq_one_letter_code
_entity_poly.pdbx_strand_id
1 'polypeptide(L)'
;KNALGGPRTLLSPCDPTRQQANEAAAWGGSSFDCEAISYVLIDGADVQRPTTILAATRNLSFSDISRANWLGADTDPDNDNSMAGLMVGQGQLTLCDGSARQSNNADLVDTEGTLMGGHVHTRGGTTINDGTTIILGCGTHTAPPPLPPGVILLNNFDDVSLGPWVTSSERGTKGKNWTAQPPAGWKQAKGPKHTAGGPKEFDGWTFVDPVWWNTTAGQGRNKFTKGKGVIAVADSDEYDDLIRTKFNASLSTPPINISGAKAGALVLTYDSSWRQYNCTGKVTVTFDGGDAITLLTLNASTPNQYNQTVSLKLKNPAGAKVAQITWDHQGKNSW
;
A
#
# COMPACT_ATOMS: atom_id res chain seq x y z
N LYS A 1 6.17 -29.35 26.94
CA LYS A 1 6.92 -29.89 25.77
C LYS A 1 6.11 -31.01 25.13
N ASN A 2 5.19 -30.65 24.23
CA ASN A 2 4.58 -31.51 23.18
C ASN A 2 3.54 -30.70 22.37
N ALA A 3 3.75 -29.39 22.22
CA ALA A 3 2.82 -28.55 21.47
C ALA A 3 2.94 -28.79 19.96
N LEU A 4 4.11 -29.21 19.45
CA LEU A 4 4.41 -29.29 18.02
C LEU A 4 3.64 -30.37 17.24
N GLY A 5 2.98 -31.32 17.92
CA GLY A 5 2.23 -32.41 17.27
C GLY A 5 0.71 -32.26 17.36
N GLY A 6 0.21 -31.17 17.92
CA GLY A 6 -1.23 -30.98 18.17
C GLY A 6 -1.81 -29.81 17.38
N PRO A 7 -3.15 -29.76 17.20
CA PRO A 7 -3.83 -28.74 16.38
C PRO A 7 -3.62 -27.30 16.86
N ARG A 8 -3.21 -27.11 18.12
CA ARG A 8 -2.84 -25.80 18.67
C ARG A 8 -1.72 -25.10 17.91
N THR A 9 -0.88 -25.81 17.16
CA THR A 9 0.15 -25.17 16.30
C THR A 9 -0.44 -24.44 15.11
N LEU A 10 -1.67 -24.80 14.71
CA LEU A 10 -2.37 -24.17 13.60
C LEU A 10 -3.17 -22.93 14.04
N LEU A 11 -3.18 -22.62 15.34
CA LEU A 11 -3.79 -21.42 15.91
C LEU A 11 -2.70 -20.38 16.19
N SER A 12 -2.88 -19.16 15.68
CA SER A 12 -1.98 -18.05 15.97
C SER A 12 -2.34 -17.42 17.31
N PRO A 13 -1.35 -17.08 18.17
CA PRO A 13 -1.61 -16.26 19.35
C PRO A 13 -2.21 -14.89 19.02
N CYS A 14 -2.04 -14.41 17.79
CA CYS A 14 -2.63 -13.16 17.30
C CYS A 14 -4.09 -13.31 16.83
N ASP A 15 -4.66 -14.52 16.89
CA ASP A 15 -6.00 -14.83 16.40
C ASP A 15 -6.81 -15.63 17.44
N PRO A 16 -6.96 -15.08 18.67
CA PRO A 16 -7.61 -15.80 19.77
C PRO A 16 -9.09 -16.13 19.49
N THR A 17 -9.73 -15.44 18.54
CA THR A 17 -11.14 -15.67 18.15
C THR A 17 -11.36 -17.06 17.56
N ARG A 18 -10.34 -17.66 16.94
CA ARG A 18 -10.39 -19.01 16.36
C ARG A 18 -10.15 -20.15 17.35
N GLN A 19 -9.84 -19.84 18.62
CA GLN A 19 -9.49 -20.86 19.61
C GLN A 19 -10.59 -21.92 19.80
N GLN A 20 -11.85 -21.48 19.93
CA GLN A 20 -12.97 -22.40 20.17
C GLN A 20 -13.16 -23.37 18.98
N ALA A 21 -13.09 -22.86 17.75
CA ALA A 21 -13.21 -23.67 16.55
C ALA A 21 -12.01 -24.63 16.38
N ASN A 22 -10.78 -24.19 16.72
CA ASN A 22 -9.60 -25.06 16.73
C ASN A 22 -9.74 -26.24 17.70
N GLU A 23 -10.27 -26.00 18.90
CA GLU A 23 -10.49 -27.05 19.91
C GLU A 23 -11.62 -28.00 19.52
N ALA A 24 -12.66 -27.51 18.83
CA ALA A 24 -13.81 -28.30 18.40
C ALA A 24 -13.60 -29.05 17.06
N ALA A 25 -12.57 -28.69 16.29
CA ALA A 25 -12.34 -29.27 14.97
C ALA A 25 -12.06 -30.79 15.02
N ALA A 26 -12.62 -31.49 14.04
CA ALA A 26 -12.46 -32.93 13.85
C ALA A 26 -11.11 -33.28 13.18
N TRP A 27 -10.01 -33.01 13.88
CA TRP A 27 -8.66 -33.27 13.40
C TRP A 27 -8.45 -34.76 13.07
N GLY A 28 -8.09 -35.06 11.82
CA GLY A 28 -7.97 -36.42 11.30
C GLY A 28 -9.12 -36.86 10.38
N GLY A 29 -10.15 -36.02 10.21
CA GLY A 29 -11.16 -36.19 9.16
C GLY A 29 -10.65 -35.81 7.76
N SER A 30 -11.48 -36.03 6.73
CA SER A 30 -11.20 -35.59 5.34
C SER A 30 -11.33 -34.08 5.15
N SER A 31 -11.89 -33.37 6.13
CA SER A 31 -12.02 -31.91 6.19
C SER A 31 -12.12 -31.45 7.65
N PHE A 32 -11.86 -30.17 7.87
CA PHE A 32 -12.02 -29.49 9.16
C PHE A 32 -12.60 -28.09 8.93
N ASP A 33 -13.10 -27.46 10.00
CA ASP A 33 -13.67 -26.11 9.93
C ASP A 33 -12.59 -25.08 9.58
N CYS A 34 -12.85 -24.22 8.61
CA CYS A 34 -11.92 -23.18 8.21
C CYS A 34 -11.60 -22.18 9.34
N GLU A 35 -12.51 -22.00 10.29
CA GLU A 35 -12.28 -21.19 11.50
C GLU A 35 -11.34 -21.87 12.50
N ALA A 36 -10.90 -23.10 12.24
CA ALA A 36 -10.00 -23.84 13.13
C ALA A 36 -8.51 -23.53 12.92
N ILE A 37 -8.13 -22.77 11.88
CA ILE A 37 -6.72 -22.44 11.57
C ILE A 37 -6.51 -20.93 11.42
N SER A 38 -5.32 -20.42 11.75
CA SER A 38 -4.99 -18.98 11.62
C SER A 38 -4.02 -18.67 10.48
N TYR A 39 -3.66 -19.69 9.70
CA TYR A 39 -2.61 -19.62 8.69
C TYR A 39 -3.13 -20.04 7.33
N VAL A 40 -2.49 -19.49 6.30
CA VAL A 40 -2.68 -19.85 4.90
C VAL A 40 -1.36 -20.34 4.32
N LEU A 41 -1.43 -21.16 3.28
CA LEU A 41 -0.29 -21.59 2.47
C LEU A 41 -0.23 -20.79 1.19
N ILE A 42 0.94 -20.70 0.56
CA ILE A 42 1.12 -20.02 -0.71
C ILE A 42 1.47 -21.06 -1.78
N ASP A 43 0.73 -21.07 -2.89
CA ASP A 43 0.87 -22.07 -3.96
C ASP A 43 2.28 -22.05 -4.60
N GLY A 44 2.92 -20.88 -4.68
CA GLY A 44 4.24 -20.72 -5.28
C GLY A 44 5.41 -21.08 -4.37
N ALA A 45 5.15 -21.67 -3.19
CA ALA A 45 6.19 -22.13 -2.28
C ALA A 45 7.00 -23.27 -2.91
N ASP A 46 8.32 -23.15 -2.96
CA ASP A 46 9.21 -24.16 -3.54
C ASP A 46 10.38 -24.44 -2.59
N VAL A 47 10.45 -25.67 -2.07
CA VAL A 47 11.49 -26.08 -1.12
C VAL A 47 12.90 -26.04 -1.69
N GLN A 48 13.06 -26.00 -3.03
CA GLN A 48 14.35 -25.79 -3.67
C GLN A 48 14.69 -24.29 -3.84
N ARG A 49 13.76 -23.40 -3.50
CA ARG A 49 13.92 -21.93 -3.52
C ARG A 49 13.73 -21.40 -2.09
N PRO A 50 14.76 -21.37 -1.24
CA PRO A 50 14.63 -21.16 0.21
C PRO A 50 13.88 -19.87 0.60
N THR A 51 13.92 -18.84 -0.25
CA THR A 51 13.30 -17.53 -0.01
C THR A 51 11.82 -17.45 -0.38
N THR A 52 11.22 -18.50 -0.94
CA THR A 52 9.78 -18.46 -1.26
C THR A 52 8.94 -18.53 0.01
N ILE A 53 7.87 -17.73 0.04
CA ILE A 53 6.90 -17.70 1.14
C ILE A 53 6.14 -19.04 1.14
N LEU A 54 6.20 -19.76 2.25
CA LEU A 54 5.52 -21.05 2.46
C LEU A 54 4.13 -20.85 3.08
N ALA A 55 4.08 -20.06 4.15
CA ALA A 55 2.88 -19.83 4.92
C ALA A 55 2.82 -18.40 5.45
N ALA A 56 1.61 -17.92 5.72
CA ALA A 56 1.34 -16.60 6.24
C ALA A 56 0.20 -16.64 7.27
N THR A 57 0.11 -15.63 8.13
CA THR A 57 -1.13 -15.35 8.88
C THR A 57 -2.26 -15.03 7.91
N ARG A 58 -3.50 -15.38 8.28
CA ARG A 58 -4.67 -15.25 7.38
C ARG A 58 -5.11 -13.81 7.09
N ASN A 59 -4.54 -12.81 7.74
CA ASN A 59 -4.95 -11.40 7.66
C ASN A 59 -4.48 -10.70 6.38
N LEU A 60 -4.79 -11.30 5.23
CA LEU A 60 -4.52 -10.78 3.89
C LEU A 60 -5.83 -10.27 3.27
N SER A 61 -5.77 -9.17 2.53
CA SER A 61 -6.96 -8.52 1.97
C SER A 61 -7.57 -9.26 0.77
N PHE A 62 -6.78 -10.05 0.04
CA PHE A 62 -7.19 -10.75 -1.18
C PHE A 62 -6.57 -12.15 -1.25
N SER A 63 -7.06 -12.98 -2.17
CA SER A 63 -6.57 -14.36 -2.40
C SER A 63 -5.26 -14.44 -3.20
N ASP A 64 -4.64 -13.30 -3.48
CA ASP A 64 -3.38 -13.19 -4.20
C ASP A 64 -2.44 -12.25 -3.44
N ILE A 65 -1.35 -12.79 -2.89
CA ILE A 65 -0.42 -12.04 -2.04
C ILE A 65 0.34 -10.95 -2.78
N SER A 66 0.44 -11.00 -4.12
CA SER A 66 1.05 -9.92 -4.90
C SER A 66 0.18 -8.66 -4.94
N ARG A 67 -1.12 -8.81 -4.64
CA ARG A 67 -2.11 -7.74 -4.67
C ARG A 67 -2.73 -7.47 -3.30
N ALA A 68 -2.38 -8.26 -2.30
CA ALA A 68 -2.93 -8.17 -0.96
C ALA A 68 -2.15 -7.20 -0.06
N ASN A 69 -2.86 -6.65 0.92
CA ASN A 69 -2.29 -5.97 2.08
C ASN A 69 -2.55 -6.79 3.34
N TRP A 70 -1.72 -6.59 4.36
CA TRP A 70 -2.00 -7.05 5.70
C TRP A 70 -3.10 -6.20 6.35
N LEU A 71 -4.17 -6.86 6.76
CA LEU A 71 -5.30 -6.27 7.48
C LEU A 71 -5.02 -6.23 8.98
N GLY A 72 -5.59 -5.24 9.67
CA GLY A 72 -5.43 -5.05 11.11
C GLY A 72 -6.76 -4.85 11.82
N ALA A 73 -6.89 -5.44 12.99
CA ALA A 73 -8.09 -5.27 13.82
C ALA A 73 -8.18 -3.88 14.45
N ASP A 74 -7.08 -3.12 14.48
CA ASP A 74 -7.07 -1.72 14.93
C ASP A 74 -7.86 -0.79 14.01
N THR A 75 -8.00 -1.15 12.73
CA THR A 75 -8.69 -0.31 11.75
C THR A 75 -9.96 -0.93 11.17
N ASP A 76 -10.03 -2.25 11.09
CA ASP A 76 -11.20 -2.99 10.60
C ASP A 76 -11.43 -4.25 11.46
N PRO A 77 -11.82 -4.09 12.75
CA PRO A 77 -11.98 -5.20 13.70
C PRO A 77 -13.09 -6.19 13.31
N ASP A 78 -14.07 -5.73 12.52
CA ASP A 78 -15.22 -6.53 12.10
C ASP A 78 -14.96 -7.30 10.80
N ASN A 79 -13.78 -7.13 10.18
CA ASN A 79 -13.41 -7.88 8.98
C ASN A 79 -13.16 -9.35 9.32
N ASP A 80 -13.75 -10.25 8.55
CA ASP A 80 -13.56 -11.70 8.73
C ASP A 80 -12.09 -12.10 8.68
N ASN A 81 -11.24 -11.38 7.92
CA ASN A 81 -9.82 -11.68 7.79
C ASN A 81 -8.95 -10.95 8.82
N SER A 82 -9.46 -9.97 9.57
CA SER A 82 -8.68 -9.30 10.61
C SER A 82 -8.34 -10.23 11.78
N MET A 83 -7.17 -10.01 12.36
CA MET A 83 -6.66 -10.77 13.51
C MET A 83 -6.42 -9.82 14.68
N ALA A 84 -7.01 -10.11 15.84
CA ALA A 84 -7.05 -9.20 16.99
C ALA A 84 -5.66 -8.75 17.48
N GLY A 85 -4.63 -9.58 17.29
CA GLY A 85 -3.25 -9.29 17.71
C GLY A 85 -2.39 -8.62 16.64
N LEU A 86 -2.94 -8.22 15.50
CA LEU A 86 -2.19 -7.60 14.39
C LEU A 86 -2.80 -6.23 14.03
N MET A 87 -1.89 -5.28 13.80
CA MET A 87 -2.23 -3.93 13.33
C MET A 87 -2.26 -3.86 11.79
N VAL A 88 -2.85 -2.81 11.25
CA VAL A 88 -2.91 -2.58 9.81
C VAL A 88 -1.50 -2.58 9.22
N GLY A 89 -1.30 -3.28 8.11
CA GLY A 89 0.00 -3.42 7.48
C GLY A 89 0.96 -4.40 8.16
N GLN A 90 0.53 -5.13 9.20
CA GLN A 90 1.34 -6.12 9.92
C GLN A 90 0.83 -7.55 9.71
N GLY A 91 1.73 -8.46 9.35
CA GLY A 91 1.47 -9.90 9.30
C GLY A 91 2.62 -10.72 9.83
N GLN A 92 2.53 -12.04 9.70
CA GLN A 92 3.64 -12.94 9.95
C GLN A 92 3.71 -13.96 8.81
N LEU A 93 4.91 -14.39 8.46
CA LEU A 93 5.13 -15.38 7.41
C LEU A 93 6.27 -16.33 7.75
N THR A 94 6.27 -17.47 7.07
CA THR A 94 7.33 -18.48 7.10
C THR A 94 7.83 -18.72 5.68
N LEU A 95 9.13 -18.86 5.51
CA LEU A 95 9.76 -19.16 4.22
C LEU A 95 10.08 -20.67 4.11
N CYS A 96 10.38 -21.12 2.90
CA CYS A 96 10.73 -22.52 2.64
C CYS A 96 12.04 -22.97 3.32
N ASP A 97 12.91 -22.05 3.75
CA ASP A 97 14.07 -22.35 4.60
C ASP A 97 13.72 -22.60 6.08
N GLY A 98 12.44 -22.48 6.45
CA GLY A 98 11.94 -22.66 7.81
C GLY A 98 12.06 -21.43 8.70
N SER A 99 12.58 -20.31 8.19
CA SER A 99 12.59 -19.05 8.91
C SER A 99 11.16 -18.50 9.04
N ALA A 100 10.82 -18.01 10.22
CA ALA A 100 9.56 -17.33 10.51
C ALA A 100 9.84 -15.91 10.98
N ARG A 101 9.07 -14.94 10.48
CA ARG A 101 9.27 -13.52 10.80
C ARG A 101 7.97 -12.73 10.73
N GLN A 102 7.96 -11.61 11.44
CA GLN A 102 6.98 -10.56 11.19
C GLN A 102 7.20 -9.99 9.79
N SER A 103 6.10 -9.69 9.11
CA SER A 103 6.04 -9.14 7.76
C SER A 103 5.29 -7.82 7.80
N ASN A 104 5.57 -6.97 6.82
CA ASN A 104 4.76 -5.80 6.53
C ASN A 104 4.36 -5.73 5.06
N ASN A 105 3.56 -4.74 4.72
CA ASN A 105 3.05 -4.54 3.36
C ASN A 105 4.15 -4.39 2.30
N ALA A 106 5.33 -3.86 2.66
CA ALA A 106 6.45 -3.75 1.72
C ALA A 106 7.08 -5.10 1.36
N ASP A 107 6.92 -6.13 2.21
CA ASP A 107 7.37 -7.49 1.89
C ASP A 107 6.52 -8.14 0.79
N LEU A 108 5.30 -7.66 0.55
CA LEU A 108 4.36 -8.19 -0.45
C LEU A 108 4.49 -7.56 -1.84
N VAL A 109 5.42 -6.62 -2.00
CA VAL A 109 5.58 -5.83 -3.24
C VAL A 109 6.47 -6.58 -4.22
N ASP A 110 5.91 -6.94 -5.38
CA ASP A 110 6.65 -7.62 -6.46
C ASP A 110 7.72 -6.71 -7.07
N THR A 111 8.94 -6.83 -6.57
CA THR A 111 10.08 -6.01 -6.95
C THR A 111 11.35 -6.81 -6.76
N GLU A 112 12.25 -6.76 -7.74
CA GLU A 112 13.56 -7.41 -7.64
C GLU A 112 14.31 -6.99 -6.35
N GLY A 113 14.73 -7.98 -5.56
CA GLY A 113 15.41 -7.76 -4.28
C GLY A 113 14.49 -7.60 -3.06
N THR A 114 13.17 -7.55 -3.21
CA THR A 114 12.22 -7.70 -2.09
C THR A 114 11.92 -9.17 -1.81
N LEU A 115 11.24 -9.44 -0.70
CA LEU A 115 10.77 -10.79 -0.40
C LEU A 115 9.85 -11.33 -1.49
N MET A 116 8.84 -10.56 -1.90
CA MET A 116 7.94 -10.97 -2.98
C MET A 116 8.67 -11.18 -4.31
N GLY A 117 9.60 -10.29 -4.69
CA GLY A 117 10.41 -10.53 -5.89
C GLY A 117 11.24 -11.81 -5.78
N GLY A 118 11.74 -12.14 -4.59
CA GLY A 118 12.38 -13.42 -4.32
C GLY A 118 11.41 -14.62 -4.42
N HIS A 119 10.14 -14.45 -4.04
CA HIS A 119 9.13 -15.49 -4.17
C HIS A 119 8.72 -15.71 -5.63
N VAL A 120 8.47 -14.64 -6.38
CA VAL A 120 7.97 -14.68 -7.76
C VAL A 120 9.10 -15.00 -8.75
N HIS A 121 10.24 -14.33 -8.65
CA HIS A 121 11.26 -14.33 -9.72
C HIS A 121 12.44 -15.27 -9.50
N THR A 122 12.59 -15.90 -8.32
CA THR A 122 13.68 -16.84 -8.10
C THR A 122 13.60 -17.99 -9.11
N ARG A 123 14.76 -18.43 -9.62
CA ARG A 123 14.90 -19.52 -10.59
C ARG A 123 15.64 -20.68 -9.93
N GLY A 124 15.44 -21.89 -10.42
CA GLY A 124 16.17 -23.08 -9.96
C GLY A 124 15.45 -23.93 -8.91
N GLY A 125 14.16 -24.20 -9.12
CA GLY A 125 13.39 -25.15 -8.32
C GLY A 125 12.57 -26.10 -9.19
N THR A 126 11.55 -26.72 -8.60
CA THR A 126 10.66 -27.67 -9.30
C THR A 126 9.70 -26.98 -10.26
N THR A 127 9.35 -25.72 -9.99
CA THR A 127 8.60 -24.86 -10.90
C THR A 127 9.54 -24.21 -11.93
N ILE A 128 9.12 -24.15 -13.20
CA ILE A 128 9.94 -23.57 -14.29
C ILE A 128 9.60 -22.08 -14.51
N ASN A 129 8.37 -21.68 -14.16
CA ASN A 129 7.87 -20.32 -14.33
C ASN A 129 8.07 -19.49 -13.06
N ASP A 130 7.61 -18.23 -13.12
CA ASP A 130 7.43 -17.39 -11.93
C ASP A 130 6.57 -18.10 -10.89
N GLY A 131 6.92 -17.93 -9.62
CA GLY A 131 6.15 -18.46 -8.49
C GLY A 131 4.76 -17.85 -8.45
N THR A 132 3.75 -18.69 -8.28
CA THR A 132 2.35 -18.25 -8.13
C THR A 132 2.14 -17.60 -6.76
N THR A 133 1.41 -16.51 -6.71
CA THR A 133 1.11 -15.77 -5.47
C THR A 133 -0.28 -16.09 -4.90
N ILE A 134 -0.88 -17.18 -5.35
CA ILE A 134 -2.21 -17.60 -4.91
C ILE A 134 -2.16 -18.12 -3.48
N ILE A 135 -3.10 -17.65 -2.67
CA ILE A 135 -3.32 -18.13 -1.32
C ILE A 135 -4.10 -19.43 -1.37
N LEU A 136 -3.54 -20.47 -0.75
CA LEU A 136 -4.19 -21.74 -0.45
C LEU A 136 -4.63 -21.71 1.01
N GLY A 137 -5.88 -21.37 1.25
CA GLY A 137 -6.38 -21.13 2.60
C GLY A 137 -7.85 -21.47 2.73
N CYS A 138 -8.23 -21.71 3.97
CA CYS A 138 -9.61 -21.89 4.39
C CYS A 138 -10.15 -20.48 4.71
N GLY A 139 -10.53 -19.72 3.68
CA GLY A 139 -10.85 -18.29 3.85
C GLY A 139 -11.66 -17.68 2.71
N THR A 140 -12.39 -16.62 3.06
CA THR A 140 -13.22 -15.75 2.22
C THR A 140 -12.40 -14.75 1.39
N HIS A 141 -11.09 -14.98 1.27
CA HIS A 141 -10.18 -14.11 0.52
C HIS A 141 -10.74 -13.90 -0.88
N THR A 142 -11.22 -12.69 -1.14
CA THR A 142 -11.81 -12.37 -2.42
C THR A 142 -10.70 -12.27 -3.45
N ALA A 143 -10.98 -12.73 -4.68
CA ALA A 143 -10.09 -12.44 -5.79
C ALA A 143 -9.98 -10.92 -5.91
N PRO A 144 -8.76 -10.37 -6.02
CA PRO A 144 -8.62 -8.94 -6.21
C PRO A 144 -9.31 -8.57 -7.54
N PRO A 145 -10.05 -7.45 -7.62
CA PRO A 145 -10.76 -7.08 -8.84
C PRO A 145 -9.82 -7.10 -10.05
N PRO A 146 -10.22 -7.68 -11.20
CA PRO A 146 -9.34 -7.75 -12.36
C PRO A 146 -8.95 -6.33 -12.77
N LEU A 147 -7.66 -6.15 -13.06
CA LEU A 147 -7.19 -4.88 -13.63
C LEU A 147 -7.86 -4.68 -14.99
N PRO A 148 -8.23 -3.44 -15.36
CA PRO A 148 -8.68 -3.16 -16.71
C PRO A 148 -7.63 -3.62 -17.75
N PRO A 149 -8.04 -4.05 -18.96
CA PRO A 149 -7.10 -4.46 -19.99
C PRO A 149 -6.00 -3.42 -20.26
N GLY A 150 -4.74 -3.84 -20.20
CA GLY A 150 -3.58 -2.96 -20.43
C GLY A 150 -3.15 -2.13 -19.22
N VAL A 151 -3.80 -2.26 -18.06
CA VAL A 151 -3.39 -1.61 -16.81
C VAL A 151 -2.44 -2.53 -16.05
N ILE A 152 -1.26 -2.01 -15.71
CA ILE A 152 -0.20 -2.74 -15.00
C ILE A 152 -0.18 -2.39 -13.50
N LEU A 153 -0.64 -1.18 -13.15
CA LEU A 153 -0.84 -0.75 -11.77
C LEU A 153 -2.11 0.11 -11.71
N LEU A 154 -2.98 -0.19 -10.74
CA LEU A 154 -4.13 0.64 -10.38
C LEU A 154 -4.12 0.79 -8.86
N ASN A 155 -4.17 2.04 -8.39
CA ASN A 155 -4.29 2.31 -6.96
C ASN A 155 -5.19 3.54 -6.78
N ASN A 156 -6.29 3.35 -6.05
CA ASN A 156 -7.27 4.36 -5.65
C ASN A 156 -7.14 4.71 -4.15
N PHE A 157 -6.15 4.15 -3.45
CA PHE A 157 -5.85 4.32 -2.03
C PHE A 157 -6.94 3.84 -1.05
N ASP A 158 -8.06 3.32 -1.53
CA ASP A 158 -9.18 2.85 -0.68
C ASP A 158 -8.82 1.63 0.18
N ASP A 159 -7.67 1.02 -0.07
CA ASP A 159 -7.11 -0.10 0.67
C ASP A 159 -6.37 0.31 1.95
N VAL A 160 -6.13 1.62 2.16
CA VAL A 160 -5.62 2.12 3.43
C VAL A 160 -6.76 2.45 4.39
N SER A 161 -6.55 2.15 5.66
CA SER A 161 -7.51 2.48 6.69
C SER A 161 -7.27 3.87 7.27
N LEU A 162 -8.35 4.66 7.38
CA LEU A 162 -8.31 5.99 7.97
C LEU A 162 -8.65 5.95 9.46
N GLY A 163 -7.91 6.74 10.25
CA GLY A 163 -8.16 7.01 11.66
C GLY A 163 -8.64 8.43 11.92
N PRO A 164 -8.91 8.79 13.19
CA PRO A 164 -9.37 10.12 13.57
C PRO A 164 -8.24 11.14 13.46
N TRP A 165 -8.61 12.39 13.16
CA TRP A 165 -7.69 13.52 13.33
C TRP A 165 -7.30 13.68 14.82
N VAL A 166 -6.07 14.12 15.03
CA VAL A 166 -5.37 14.17 16.33
C VAL A 166 -4.82 15.56 16.64
N THR A 167 -4.57 16.40 15.64
CA THR A 167 -4.05 17.76 15.86
C THR A 167 -5.16 18.73 16.23
N SER A 168 -4.93 19.62 17.19
CA SER A 168 -5.95 20.54 17.72
C SER A 168 -6.36 21.67 16.79
N SER A 169 -5.61 21.93 15.71
CA SER A 169 -6.00 22.86 14.64
C SER A 169 -7.16 22.32 13.81
N GLU A 170 -7.28 20.99 13.73
CA GLU A 170 -8.23 20.33 12.85
C GLU A 170 -9.66 20.36 13.36
N ARG A 171 -10.60 20.34 12.41
CA ARG A 171 -12.02 20.54 12.66
C ARG A 171 -12.86 19.43 12.01
N GLY A 172 -14.15 19.44 12.33
CA GLY A 172 -15.12 18.48 11.82
C GLY A 172 -15.22 17.21 12.67
N THR A 173 -16.04 16.27 12.20
CA THR A 173 -16.34 15.03 12.92
C THR A 173 -15.09 14.15 13.05
N LYS A 174 -14.77 13.74 14.29
CA LYS A 174 -13.76 12.71 14.55
C LYS A 174 -14.25 11.36 14.06
N GLY A 175 -13.44 10.63 13.29
CA GLY A 175 -13.83 9.34 12.73
C GLY A 175 -12.77 8.81 11.77
N LYS A 176 -13.17 8.37 10.58
CA LYS A 176 -12.28 7.88 9.53
C LYS A 176 -11.80 9.04 8.65
N ASN A 177 -10.87 9.84 9.16
CA ASN A 177 -10.48 11.11 8.55
C ASN A 177 -9.18 11.02 7.73
N TRP A 178 -8.13 10.41 8.29
CA TRP A 178 -6.80 10.43 7.68
C TRP A 178 -5.91 9.27 8.13
N THR A 179 -4.82 9.03 7.41
CA THR A 179 -3.68 8.22 7.87
C THR A 179 -2.37 8.73 7.27
N ALA A 180 -1.29 8.60 8.03
CA ALA A 180 0.08 8.77 7.52
C ALA A 180 0.61 7.51 6.83
N GLN A 181 -0.07 6.37 6.97
CA GLN A 181 0.42 5.10 6.43
C GLN A 181 0.07 4.98 4.95
N PRO A 182 1.06 4.85 4.05
CA PRO A 182 0.80 4.61 2.64
C PRO A 182 0.29 3.19 2.37
N PRO A 183 -0.35 2.98 1.20
CA PRO A 183 -0.64 1.63 0.73
C PRO A 183 0.64 0.81 0.57
N ALA A 184 0.49 -0.50 0.45
CA ALA A 184 1.65 -1.37 0.34
C ALA A 184 2.64 -0.96 -0.76
N GLY A 185 3.91 -0.89 -0.37
CA GLY A 185 5.02 -0.57 -1.26
C GLY A 185 5.15 0.88 -1.69
N TRP A 186 4.12 1.70 -1.46
CA TRP A 186 4.24 3.13 -1.64
C TRP A 186 5.14 3.71 -0.56
N LYS A 187 5.94 4.69 -0.95
CA LYS A 187 6.92 5.31 -0.05
C LYS A 187 6.71 6.80 0.01
N GLN A 188 6.58 7.31 1.23
CA GLN A 188 6.62 8.74 1.49
C GLN A 188 8.02 9.13 1.94
N ALA A 189 8.47 10.33 1.57
CA ALA A 189 9.69 10.90 2.09
C ALA A 189 9.53 12.41 2.31
N LYS A 190 10.26 12.92 3.30
CA LYS A 190 10.40 14.36 3.55
C LYS A 190 11.75 14.80 3.02
N GLY A 191 11.77 15.82 2.17
CA GLY A 191 13.03 16.33 1.63
C GLY A 191 13.79 17.18 2.64
N PRO A 192 15.07 17.52 2.35
CA PRO A 192 15.96 18.21 3.29
C PRO A 192 15.48 19.59 3.79
N LYS A 193 14.50 20.20 3.12
CA LYS A 193 13.94 21.52 3.45
C LYS A 193 12.61 21.44 4.19
N HIS A 194 12.11 20.24 4.50
CA HIS A 194 10.90 20.05 5.27
C HIS A 194 11.17 20.41 6.74
N THR A 195 10.41 21.33 7.31
CA THR A 195 10.56 21.72 8.73
C THR A 195 9.50 21.03 9.57
N ALA A 196 9.83 20.55 10.77
CA ALA A 196 8.85 19.97 11.68
C ALA A 196 7.94 21.03 12.34
N GLY A 197 6.80 20.57 12.88
CA GLY A 197 5.96 21.34 13.79
C GLY A 197 4.54 21.64 13.31
N GLY A 198 4.23 21.35 12.04
CA GLY A 198 2.87 21.46 11.52
C GLY A 198 1.94 20.32 11.96
N PRO A 199 0.65 20.38 11.61
CA PRO A 199 -0.32 19.30 11.84
C PRO A 199 0.14 17.96 11.29
N LYS A 200 -0.06 16.90 12.07
CA LYS A 200 0.33 15.53 11.69
C LYS A 200 -0.39 15.05 10.43
N GLU A 201 -1.62 15.50 10.25
CA GLU A 201 -2.52 15.21 9.15
C GLU A 201 -1.98 15.67 7.79
N PHE A 202 -1.09 16.66 7.81
CA PHE A 202 -0.52 17.29 6.61
C PHE A 202 1.03 17.31 6.66
N ASP A 203 1.64 16.48 7.50
CA ASP A 203 3.09 16.40 7.69
C ASP A 203 3.77 15.52 6.61
N GLY A 204 3.71 16.01 5.37
CA GLY A 204 4.16 15.31 4.16
C GLY A 204 3.00 14.94 3.25
N TRP A 205 3.18 13.87 2.46
CA TRP A 205 2.04 13.23 1.81
C TRP A 205 1.28 12.43 2.86
N THR A 206 -0.05 12.50 2.85
CA THR A 206 -0.94 11.73 3.71
C THR A 206 -2.16 11.27 2.91
N PHE A 207 -2.95 10.37 3.49
CA PHE A 207 -4.14 9.81 2.85
C PHE A 207 -5.37 10.22 3.63
N VAL A 208 -6.32 10.87 2.98
CA VAL A 208 -7.42 11.56 3.66
C VAL A 208 -8.77 11.26 3.01
N ASP A 209 -9.84 11.34 3.81
CA ASP A 209 -11.19 11.48 3.31
C ASP A 209 -11.38 12.90 2.72
N PRO A 210 -11.71 13.04 1.42
CA PRO A 210 -11.88 14.34 0.79
C PRO A 210 -13.03 15.18 1.39
N VAL A 211 -14.04 14.54 2.00
CA VAL A 211 -15.15 15.26 2.66
C VAL A 211 -14.64 15.93 3.93
N TRP A 212 -13.92 15.19 4.77
CA TRP A 212 -13.26 15.75 5.94
C TRP A 212 -12.20 16.79 5.57
N TRP A 213 -11.35 16.54 4.56
CA TRP A 213 -10.33 17.49 4.11
C TRP A 213 -10.95 18.84 3.73
N ASN A 214 -12.06 18.84 3.00
CA ASN A 214 -12.78 20.09 2.72
C ASN A 214 -13.42 20.72 3.97
N THR A 215 -13.84 19.93 4.96
CA THR A 215 -14.45 20.43 6.20
C THR A 215 -13.42 21.12 7.09
N THR A 216 -12.22 20.57 7.21
CA THR A 216 -11.16 21.14 8.05
C THR A 216 -10.54 22.38 7.41
N ALA A 217 -10.30 22.33 6.09
CA ALA A 217 -9.45 23.28 5.39
C ALA A 217 -10.17 24.21 4.40
N GLY A 218 -11.30 23.77 3.81
CA GLY A 218 -12.09 24.59 2.89
C GLY A 218 -11.34 25.10 1.64
N GLN A 219 -11.51 26.39 1.31
CA GLN A 219 -10.73 27.11 0.29
C GLN A 219 -10.63 26.43 -1.10
N GLY A 220 -11.73 25.83 -1.56
CA GLY A 220 -11.85 25.22 -2.88
C GLY A 220 -11.42 23.75 -2.96
N ARG A 221 -11.12 23.09 -1.83
CA ARG A 221 -10.87 21.63 -1.78
C ARG A 221 -12.07 20.80 -2.24
N ASN A 222 -13.29 21.30 -1.98
CA ASN A 222 -14.54 20.74 -2.55
C ASN A 222 -14.60 20.71 -4.08
N LYS A 223 -13.74 21.44 -4.79
CA LYS A 223 -13.72 21.43 -6.26
C LYS A 223 -13.08 20.16 -6.84
N PHE A 224 -12.35 19.38 -6.04
CA PHE A 224 -11.77 18.11 -6.46
C PHE A 224 -12.80 16.98 -6.41
N THR A 225 -13.75 16.99 -7.35
CA THR A 225 -14.87 16.03 -7.36
C THR A 225 -14.53 14.66 -7.95
N LYS A 226 -13.37 14.51 -8.60
CA LYS A 226 -12.85 13.22 -9.07
C LYS A 226 -12.16 12.43 -7.96
N GLY A 227 -11.64 13.09 -6.93
CA GLY A 227 -11.16 12.44 -5.72
C GLY A 227 -12.33 11.86 -4.93
N LYS A 228 -12.35 10.54 -4.76
CA LYS A 228 -13.37 9.79 -4.02
C LYS A 228 -12.71 8.75 -3.14
N GLY A 229 -13.42 8.31 -2.11
CA GLY A 229 -12.89 7.34 -1.15
C GLY A 229 -11.72 7.95 -0.40
N VAL A 230 -10.53 7.36 -0.53
CA VAL A 230 -9.29 7.89 0.04
C VAL A 230 -8.47 8.61 -1.04
N ILE A 231 -7.98 9.81 -0.74
CA ILE A 231 -7.09 10.56 -1.65
C ILE A 231 -5.74 10.83 -1.01
N ALA A 232 -4.68 10.85 -1.84
CA ALA A 232 -3.36 11.30 -1.42
C ALA A 232 -3.28 12.84 -1.47
N VAL A 233 -2.86 13.46 -0.37
CA VAL A 233 -2.80 14.92 -0.21
C VAL A 233 -1.41 15.33 0.30
N ALA A 234 -0.86 16.39 -0.31
CA ALA A 234 0.31 17.10 0.17
C ALA A 234 -0.09 18.59 0.35
N ASP A 235 -0.62 18.91 1.52
CA ASP A 235 -1.22 20.22 1.80
C ASP A 235 -0.24 21.10 2.57
N SER A 236 0.56 21.88 1.84
CA SER A 236 1.56 22.77 2.45
C SER A 236 0.95 23.95 3.20
N ASP A 237 -0.32 24.25 2.97
CA ASP A 237 -1.03 25.35 3.59
C ASP A 237 -1.47 24.99 5.00
N GLU A 238 -2.26 23.92 5.12
CA GLU A 238 -2.70 23.42 6.41
C GLU A 238 -1.50 22.98 7.26
N TYR A 239 -0.42 22.51 6.63
CA TYR A 239 0.82 22.20 7.35
C TYR A 239 1.45 23.43 8.04
N ASP A 240 1.20 24.64 7.56
CA ASP A 240 1.73 25.89 8.11
C ASP A 240 0.83 26.51 9.21
N ASP A 241 -0.36 25.95 9.46
CA ASP A 241 -1.37 26.62 10.29
C ASP A 241 -1.07 26.64 11.80
N LEU A 242 -0.30 25.67 12.30
CA LEU A 242 0.16 25.70 13.70
C LEU A 242 1.38 26.59 13.90
N ILE A 243 2.32 26.52 12.96
CA ILE A 243 3.59 27.24 13.00
C ILE A 243 4.07 27.44 11.58
N ARG A 244 4.75 28.58 11.34
CA ARG A 244 5.37 28.85 10.03
C ARG A 244 6.35 27.74 9.66
N THR A 245 6.04 26.98 8.61
CA THR A 245 6.79 25.83 8.14
C THR A 245 7.26 26.01 6.70
N LYS A 246 8.16 25.11 6.29
CA LYS A 246 8.48 24.83 4.90
C LYS A 246 8.07 23.40 4.62
N PHE A 247 7.34 23.20 3.54
CA PHE A 247 6.89 21.90 3.10
C PHE A 247 7.80 21.41 1.96
N ASN A 248 8.27 20.17 2.07
CA ASN A 248 8.96 19.45 1.01
C ASN A 248 8.73 17.95 1.21
N ALA A 249 7.91 17.33 0.39
CA ALA A 249 7.61 15.92 0.53
C ALA A 249 7.33 15.24 -0.82
N SER A 250 7.65 13.96 -0.88
CA SER A 250 7.43 13.12 -2.04
C SER A 250 6.65 11.86 -1.71
N LEU A 251 5.89 11.38 -2.69
CA LEU A 251 5.21 10.10 -2.69
C LEU A 251 5.66 9.31 -3.91
N SER A 252 6.14 8.08 -3.71
CA SER A 252 6.62 7.19 -4.76
C SER A 252 5.78 5.93 -4.82
N THR A 253 5.50 5.45 -6.03
CA THR A 253 4.90 4.14 -6.24
C THR A 253 5.82 3.03 -5.70
N PRO A 254 5.29 1.83 -5.45
CA PRO A 254 6.12 0.63 -5.50
C PRO A 254 6.82 0.55 -6.87
N PRO A 255 7.94 -0.18 -6.96
CA PRO A 255 8.53 -0.48 -8.26
C PRO A 255 7.57 -1.32 -9.09
N ILE A 256 7.40 -0.94 -10.35
CA ILE A 256 6.40 -1.48 -11.26
C ILE A 256 7.13 -2.36 -12.27
N ASN A 257 6.79 -3.65 -12.32
CA ASN A 257 7.30 -4.54 -13.35
C ASN A 257 6.76 -4.13 -14.73
N ILE A 258 7.66 -3.73 -15.62
CA ILE A 258 7.38 -3.30 -16.99
C ILE A 258 8.16 -4.12 -18.02
N SER A 259 8.71 -5.27 -17.64
CA SER A 259 9.54 -6.12 -18.49
C SER A 259 8.85 -6.58 -19.79
N GLY A 260 7.52 -6.68 -19.79
CA GLY A 260 6.71 -6.98 -20.98
C GLY A 260 6.30 -5.76 -21.81
N ALA A 261 6.63 -4.54 -21.38
CA ALA A 261 6.19 -3.31 -22.02
C ALA A 261 7.06 -2.95 -23.23
N LYS A 262 6.43 -2.60 -24.35
CA LYS A 262 7.14 -2.03 -25.51
C LYS A 262 7.72 -0.66 -25.15
N ALA A 263 8.86 -0.32 -25.74
CA ALA A 263 9.47 1.00 -25.57
C ALA A 263 8.48 2.13 -25.88
N GLY A 264 8.42 3.13 -25.00
CA GLY A 264 7.56 4.30 -25.12
C GLY A 264 6.05 4.05 -25.05
N ALA A 265 5.61 2.83 -24.73
CA ALA A 265 4.19 2.47 -24.74
C ALA A 265 3.46 2.85 -23.43
N LEU A 266 4.20 3.06 -22.34
CA LEU A 266 3.59 3.26 -21.03
C LEU A 266 3.08 4.69 -20.83
N VAL A 267 1.90 4.79 -20.22
CA VAL A 267 1.22 6.04 -19.87
C VAL A 267 0.81 5.96 -18.40
N LEU A 268 1.14 7.00 -17.64
CA LEU A 268 0.58 7.26 -16.33
C LEU A 268 -0.66 8.14 -16.49
N THR A 269 -1.78 7.72 -15.90
CA THR A 269 -3.01 8.51 -15.80
C THR A 269 -3.46 8.60 -14.35
N TYR A 270 -3.76 9.80 -13.87
CA TYR A 270 -4.26 10.04 -12.52
C TYR A 270 -5.14 11.30 -12.46
N ASP A 271 -6.05 11.35 -11.51
CA ASP A 271 -6.83 12.56 -11.23
C ASP A 271 -6.11 13.46 -10.23
N SER A 272 -6.15 14.77 -10.46
CA SER A 272 -5.34 15.75 -9.77
C SER A 272 -6.13 17.03 -9.44
N SER A 273 -5.82 17.59 -8.28
CA SER A 273 -6.17 18.95 -7.88
C SER A 273 -4.90 19.73 -7.60
N TRP A 274 -4.67 20.80 -8.36
CA TRP A 274 -3.57 21.73 -8.20
C TRP A 274 -4.09 23.15 -8.02
N ARG A 275 -3.56 23.86 -7.03
CA ARG A 275 -3.81 25.28 -6.82
C ARG A 275 -2.53 26.07 -7.07
N GLN A 276 -2.63 27.07 -7.93
CA GLN A 276 -1.58 28.02 -8.25
C GLN A 276 -1.28 28.89 -7.02
N TYR A 277 -0.09 28.73 -6.47
CA TYR A 277 0.49 29.65 -5.49
C TYR A 277 2.04 29.57 -5.53
N ASN A 278 2.73 30.08 -4.51
CA ASN A 278 4.20 30.01 -4.33
C ASN A 278 4.78 28.59 -4.10
N CYS A 279 4.10 27.55 -4.59
CA CYS A 279 4.47 26.15 -4.47
C CYS A 279 5.00 25.59 -5.79
N THR A 280 5.64 24.44 -5.71
CA THR A 280 6.12 23.68 -6.87
C THR A 280 5.75 22.22 -6.73
N GLY A 281 5.27 21.62 -7.82
CA GLY A 281 5.02 20.19 -7.92
C GLY A 281 5.85 19.58 -9.05
N LYS A 282 6.29 18.33 -8.90
CA LYS A 282 6.92 17.58 -10.00
C LYS A 282 6.39 16.15 -10.04
N VAL A 283 6.28 15.62 -11.25
CA VAL A 283 6.14 14.18 -11.47
C VAL A 283 7.37 13.69 -12.19
N THR A 284 8.01 12.67 -11.65
CA THR A 284 9.21 12.06 -12.21
C THR A 284 9.04 10.55 -12.34
N VAL A 285 9.83 9.94 -13.21
CA VAL A 285 9.94 8.49 -13.35
C VAL A 285 11.41 8.09 -13.38
N THR A 286 11.76 6.99 -12.70
CA THR A 286 13.04 6.30 -12.85
C THR A 286 12.80 4.96 -13.55
N PHE A 287 13.78 4.51 -14.33
CA PHE A 287 13.80 3.18 -14.93
C PHE A 287 15.01 2.41 -14.42
N ASP A 288 14.79 1.18 -13.93
CA ASP A 288 15.85 0.27 -13.46
C ASP A 288 16.82 0.92 -12.45
N GLY A 289 16.32 1.83 -11.60
CA GLY A 289 17.13 2.56 -10.61
C GLY A 289 18.05 3.65 -11.19
N GLY A 290 17.93 3.97 -12.49
CA GLY A 290 18.67 5.04 -13.15
C GLY A 290 18.16 6.45 -12.84
N ASP A 291 18.66 7.43 -13.59
CA ASP A 291 18.35 8.84 -13.38
C ASP A 291 16.85 9.16 -13.54
N ALA A 292 16.37 10.08 -12.69
CA ALA A 292 14.98 10.52 -12.73
C ALA A 292 14.69 11.41 -13.94
N ILE A 293 13.68 11.03 -14.71
CA ILE A 293 13.16 11.78 -15.85
C ILE A 293 11.96 12.61 -15.37
N THR A 294 11.99 13.93 -15.58
CA THR A 294 10.83 14.79 -15.26
C THR A 294 9.76 14.66 -16.34
N LEU A 295 8.56 14.28 -15.92
CA LEU A 295 7.37 14.14 -16.78
C LEU A 295 6.47 15.37 -16.72
N LEU A 296 6.38 16.01 -15.55
CA LEU A 296 5.56 17.20 -15.31
C LEU A 296 6.26 18.11 -14.30
N THR A 297 6.14 19.42 -14.51
CA THR A 297 6.52 20.45 -13.53
C THR A 297 5.37 21.44 -13.39
N LEU A 298 4.94 21.66 -12.16
CA LEU A 298 3.96 22.65 -11.74
C LEU A 298 4.68 23.70 -10.89
N ASN A 299 4.32 24.96 -11.06
CA ASN A 299 4.95 26.07 -10.34
C ASN A 299 3.96 27.25 -10.19
N ALA A 300 4.45 28.37 -9.65
CA ALA A 300 3.66 29.58 -9.43
C ALA A 300 3.06 30.21 -10.70
N SER A 301 3.48 29.81 -11.89
CA SER A 301 2.90 30.22 -13.17
C SER A 301 1.92 29.19 -13.74
N THR A 302 1.82 28.00 -13.17
CA THR A 302 0.87 26.97 -13.57
C THR A 302 -0.53 27.31 -13.04
N PRO A 303 -1.55 27.54 -13.89
CA PRO A 303 -2.90 27.90 -13.46
C PRO A 303 -3.55 26.87 -12.55
N ASN A 304 -4.54 27.30 -11.77
CA ASN A 304 -5.41 26.43 -11.00
C ASN A 304 -6.02 25.32 -11.87
N GLN A 305 -5.95 24.08 -11.39
CA GLN A 305 -6.57 22.90 -12.00
C GLN A 305 -7.12 22.01 -10.89
N TYR A 306 -8.31 22.34 -10.38
CA TYR A 306 -8.87 21.69 -9.19
C TYR A 306 -9.43 20.27 -9.44
N ASN A 307 -9.56 19.81 -10.68
CA ASN A 307 -10.28 18.56 -10.99
C ASN A 307 -9.88 17.93 -12.33
N GLN A 308 -8.59 17.92 -12.62
CA GLN A 308 -8.05 17.49 -13.91
C GLN A 308 -7.72 15.99 -13.91
N THR A 309 -7.91 15.32 -15.06
CA THR A 309 -7.24 14.03 -15.32
C THR A 309 -5.95 14.33 -16.06
N VAL A 310 -4.83 13.93 -15.48
CA VAL A 310 -3.49 14.11 -16.04
C VAL A 310 -3.08 12.80 -16.72
N SER A 311 -2.55 12.89 -17.95
CA SER A 311 -1.99 11.75 -18.68
C SER A 311 -0.58 12.06 -19.18
N LEU A 312 0.41 11.28 -18.73
CA LEU A 312 1.83 11.49 -19.02
C LEU A 312 2.43 10.24 -19.67
N LYS A 313 3.07 10.40 -20.83
CA LYS A 313 3.86 9.31 -21.44
C LYS A 313 5.13 9.11 -20.61
N LEU A 314 5.37 7.88 -20.15
CA LEU A 314 6.52 7.58 -19.31
C LEU A 314 7.84 7.54 -20.10
N LYS A 315 7.77 7.35 -21.42
CA LYS A 315 8.95 7.26 -22.31
C LYS A 315 9.93 6.15 -21.88
N ASN A 316 9.41 5.00 -21.46
CA ASN A 316 10.22 3.86 -21.05
C ASN A 316 11.17 3.41 -22.18
N PRO A 317 12.48 3.22 -21.91
CA PRO A 317 13.42 2.77 -22.91
C PRO A 317 13.18 1.30 -23.28
N ALA A 318 13.78 0.85 -24.39
CA ALA A 318 13.74 -0.54 -24.79
C ALA A 318 14.45 -1.43 -23.74
N GLY A 319 13.80 -2.52 -23.34
CA GLY A 319 14.35 -3.47 -22.37
C GLY A 319 14.28 -3.04 -20.91
N ALA A 320 13.65 -1.90 -20.58
CA ALA A 320 13.42 -1.50 -19.21
C ALA A 320 12.57 -2.54 -18.46
N LYS A 321 12.96 -2.88 -17.22
CA LYS A 321 12.28 -3.91 -16.43
C LYS A 321 11.43 -3.34 -15.33
N VAL A 322 11.87 -2.23 -14.75
CA VAL A 322 11.23 -1.61 -13.59
C VAL A 322 11.03 -0.13 -13.83
N ALA A 323 9.84 0.38 -13.51
CA ALA A 323 9.57 1.80 -13.43
C ALA A 323 9.18 2.20 -12.00
N GLN A 324 9.57 3.39 -11.54
CA GLN A 324 9.04 3.96 -10.30
C GLN A 324 8.67 5.43 -10.56
N ILE A 325 7.45 5.80 -10.18
CA ILE A 325 6.93 7.15 -10.39
C ILE A 325 6.95 7.88 -9.04
N THR A 326 7.35 9.15 -9.04
CA THR A 326 7.39 9.97 -7.84
C THR A 326 6.71 11.32 -8.08
N TRP A 327 5.78 11.66 -7.18
CA TRP A 327 5.22 13.00 -7.05
C TRP A 327 5.97 13.74 -5.95
N ASP A 328 6.48 14.93 -6.25
CA ASP A 328 7.14 15.84 -5.30
C ASP A 328 6.29 17.10 -5.16
N HIS A 329 6.13 17.60 -3.93
CA HIS A 329 5.49 18.87 -3.64
C HIS A 329 6.33 19.68 -2.65
N GLN A 330 6.52 20.95 -2.95
CA GLN A 330 7.22 21.90 -2.10
C GLN A 330 6.42 23.19 -2.00
N GLY A 331 6.33 23.76 -0.80
CA GLY A 331 5.49 24.92 -0.55
C GLY A 331 5.67 25.53 0.84
N LYS A 332 4.79 26.48 1.15
CA LYS A 332 4.60 27.15 2.44
C LYS A 332 3.08 27.35 2.65
N ASN A 333 2.68 28.21 3.61
CA ASN A 333 1.30 28.71 3.80
C ASN A 333 0.70 29.33 2.53
N SER A 334 0.03 28.52 1.73
CA SER A 334 -0.18 28.77 0.31
C SER A 334 -1.15 27.78 -0.33
N TRP A 335 -2.37 27.71 0.20
CA TRP A 335 -3.52 27.23 -0.56
C TRP A 335 -4.28 28.45 -1.05
#